data_AF-A0A6F9B2Y1-F1
#
_entry.id   AF-A0A6F9B2Y1-F1
#
_cell.length_a   1.000
_cell.length_b   1.000
_cell.length_c   1.000
_cell.angle_alpha   90.00
_cell.angle_beta   90.00
_cell.angle_gamma   90.00
#
_symmetry.space_group_name_H-M   'P 1'
#
loop_
_entity.id
_entity.type
_entity.pdbx_description
1 polymer ?
#
loop_
_entity_poly.entity_id
_entity_poly.type
_entity_poly.pdbx_seq_one_letter_code
_entity_poly.pdbx_strand_id
1 'polypeptide(L)' 'MGQVRNMLDEVHPPRDFYTVVKPAIDDMMGRDVTFDILFHNSEHQATLFRYGLKKSTQIEKVYAQILPTWKELFEKKKL' A
#
# COMPACT_ATOMS: atom_id res chain seq x y z
N MET A 1 -5.70 22.66 -3.59
CA MET A 1 -5.04 22.61 -2.28
C MET A 1 -5.12 21.17 -1.78
N GLY A 2 -4.00 20.56 -1.37
CA GLY A 2 -4.01 19.19 -0.85
C GLY A 2 -4.48 19.17 0.60
N GLN A 3 -5.40 18.26 0.93
CA GLN A 3 -5.82 18.01 2.30
C GLN A 3 -4.92 16.94 2.92
N VAL A 4 -4.41 17.19 4.13
CA VAL A 4 -3.71 16.14 4.91
C VAL A 4 -4.76 15.18 5.44
N ARG A 5 -4.62 13.90 5.10
CA ARG A 5 -5.52 12.84 5.58
C ARG A 5 -4.72 11.63 6.06
N ASN A 6 -4.73 11.42 7.37
CA ASN A 6 -4.12 10.24 7.99
C ASN A 6 -5.19 9.15 8.15
N MET A 7 -5.23 8.24 7.18
CA MET A 7 -6.35 7.32 6.98
C MET A 7 -6.58 6.32 8.12
N LEU A 8 -5.54 5.95 8.87
CA LEU A 8 -5.60 4.83 9.84
C LEU A 8 -5.20 5.23 11.26
N ASP A 9 -5.09 6.53 11.57
CA ASP A 9 -4.67 6.99 12.91
C ASP A 9 -5.63 6.55 14.02
N GLU A 10 -6.92 6.34 13.70
CA GLU A 10 -7.93 5.87 14.65
C GLU A 10 -7.72 4.40 15.07
N VAL A 11 -7.06 3.60 14.24
CA VAL A 11 -6.91 2.15 14.43
C VAL A 11 -5.46 1.68 14.58
N HIS A 12 -4.50 2.49 14.10
CA HIS A 12 -3.08 2.18 14.13
C HIS A 12 -2.28 3.41 14.57
N PRO A 13 -1.44 3.30 15.63
CA PRO A 13 -0.60 4.40 16.03
C PRO A 13 0.45 4.70 14.94
N PRO A 14 0.76 5.99 14.68
CA PRO A 14 1.82 6.34 13.76
C PRO A 14 3.19 5.92 14.32
N ARG A 15 4.11 5.56 13.44
CA ARG A 15 5.50 5.24 13.79
C ARG A 15 6.29 6.51 14.10
N ASP A 16 7.34 6.36 14.91
CA ASP A 16 8.22 7.47 15.24
C ASP A 16 8.87 8.05 13.98
N PHE A 17 8.69 9.36 13.79
CA PHE A 17 9.11 10.00 12.56
C PHE A 17 10.64 10.06 12.44
N TYR A 18 11.34 10.44 13.50
CA TYR A 18 12.77 10.77 13.42
C TYR A 18 13.67 9.54 13.37
N THR A 19 13.29 8.48 14.08
CA THR A 19 14.10 7.27 14.22
C THR A 19 13.74 6.17 13.22
N VAL A 20 12.49 6.15 12.73
CA VAL A 20 12.00 5.08 11.83
C VAL A 20 11.61 5.60 10.46
N VAL A 21 10.73 6.60 10.39
CA VAL A 21 10.13 7.00 9.10
C VAL A 21 11.11 7.80 8.25
N LYS A 22 11.74 8.83 8.81
CA LYS A 22 12.66 9.71 8.08
C LYS A 22 13.85 8.94 7.49
N PRO A 23 14.57 8.08 8.23
CA PRO A 23 15.65 7.29 7.65
C PRO A 23 15.18 6.38 6.50
N ALA A 24 14.00 5.77 6.63
CA ALA A 24 13.46 4.90 5.59
C ALA A 24 13.04 5.66 4.32
N ILE A 25 12.53 6.89 4.47
CA ILE A 25 12.27 7.78 3.33
C ILE A 25 13.60 8.18 2.68
N ASP A 26 14.56 8.67 3.47
CA ASP A 26 15.86 9.13 2.98
C ASP A 26 16.59 8.02 2.21
N ASP A 27 16.51 6.77 2.68
CA ASP A 27 17.06 5.59 2.00
C ASP A 27 16.39 5.30 0.64
N MET A 28 15.09 5.57 0.53
CA MET A 28 14.31 5.30 -0.68
C MET A 28 14.31 6.46 -1.68
N MET A 29 14.63 7.68 -1.23
CA MET A 29 14.73 8.86 -2.09
C MET A 29 15.78 8.66 -3.19
N GLY A 30 15.38 8.90 -4.44
CA GLY A 30 16.27 8.76 -5.59
C GLY A 30 16.47 7.34 -6.11
N ARG A 31 15.81 6.33 -5.51
CA ARG A 31 15.78 4.96 -6.04
C ARG A 31 14.66 4.81 -7.07
N ASP A 32 14.98 4.10 -8.14
CA ASP A 32 13.96 3.61 -9.07
C ASP A 32 13.20 2.45 -8.41
N VAL A 33 11.87 2.55 -8.41
CA VAL A 33 10.98 1.51 -7.89
C VAL A 33 10.03 1.11 -9.00
N THR A 34 9.95 -0.19 -9.28
CA THR A 34 8.95 -0.73 -10.20
C THR A 34 7.57 -0.57 -9.59
N PHE A 35 6.71 0.21 -10.25
CA PHE A 35 5.34 0.39 -9.82
C PHE A 35 4.53 -0.89 -10.03
N ASP A 36 3.78 -1.30 -9.01
CA ASP A 36 2.82 -2.39 -9.06
C ASP A 36 1.57 -1.99 -8.29
N ILE A 37 0.41 -2.17 -8.91
CA ILE A 37 -0.87 -1.73 -8.34
C ILE A 37 -1.24 -2.46 -7.04
N LEU A 38 -0.74 -3.69 -6.85
CA LEU A 38 -1.01 -4.54 -5.69
C LEU A 38 -0.03 -4.27 -4.54
N PHE A 39 1.25 -4.01 -4.81
CA PHE A 39 2.26 -3.97 -3.72
C PHE A 39 3.21 -2.78 -3.76
N HIS A 40 3.38 -2.11 -4.90
CA HIS A 40 4.32 -1.00 -5.06
C HIS A 40 3.62 0.24 -5.60
N ASN A 41 2.58 0.68 -4.88
CA ASN A 41 1.83 1.91 -5.17
C ASN A 41 2.00 2.97 -4.05
N SER A 42 1.58 4.20 -4.32
CA SER A 42 1.78 5.32 -3.40
C SER A 42 1.06 5.19 -2.06
N GLU A 43 -0.19 4.69 -2.02
CA GLU A 43 -0.92 4.48 -0.76
C GLU A 43 -0.22 3.40 0.08
N HIS A 44 0.26 2.34 -0.56
CA HIS A 44 0.98 1.27 0.09
C HIS A 44 2.25 1.77 0.76
N GLN A 45 3.07 2.55 0.04
CA GLN A 45 4.28 3.12 0.61
C GLN A 45 3.97 4.10 1.75
N ALA A 46 2.95 4.94 1.61
CA ALA A 46 2.52 5.84 2.70
C ALA A 46 2.03 5.07 3.94
N THR A 47 1.31 3.96 3.74
CA THR A 47 0.82 3.09 4.81
C THR A 47 1.98 2.35 5.49
N LEU A 48 2.92 1.83 4.71
CA LEU A 48 4.12 1.18 5.23
C LEU A 48 4.97 2.18 6.02
N PHE A 49 5.17 3.39 5.50
CA PHE A 49 5.94 4.42 6.19
C PHE A 49 5.27 4.88 7.48
N ARG A 50 3.97 5.19 7.45
CA ARG A 50 3.28 5.75 8.61
C ARG A 50 2.96 4.71 9.68
N TYR A 51 2.56 3.50 9.29
CA TYR A 51 2.00 2.50 10.21
C TYR A 51 2.77 1.18 10.24
N GLY A 52 3.73 0.95 9.34
CA GLY A 52 4.47 -0.32 9.26
C GLY A 52 3.66 -1.49 8.71
N LEU A 53 2.50 -1.22 8.10
CA LEU A 53 1.61 -2.25 7.57
C LEU A 53 2.01 -2.62 6.15
N LYS A 54 2.09 -3.93 5.89
CA LYS A 54 2.39 -4.50 4.55
C LYS A 54 1.19 -4.57 3.62
N LYS A 55 0.03 -4.05 4.03
CA LYS A 55 -1.20 -4.09 3.24
C LYS A 55 -1.90 -2.74 3.39
N SER A 56 -2.19 -2.09 2.27
CA SER A 56 -2.99 -0.87 2.23
C SER A 56 -4.47 -1.17 2.03
N THR A 57 -5.32 -0.17 2.27
CA THR A 57 -6.77 -0.31 2.10
C THR A 57 -7.17 -0.42 0.62
N GLN A 58 -6.41 0.21 -0.28
CA GLN A 58 -6.61 0.13 -1.72
C GLN A 58 -6.57 -1.31 -2.25
N ILE A 59 -5.65 -2.12 -1.72
CA ILE A 59 -5.49 -3.52 -2.14
C ILE A 59 -6.80 -4.28 -1.99
N GLU A 60 -7.52 -4.08 -0.89
CA GLU A 60 -8.79 -4.78 -0.65
C GLU A 60 -9.84 -4.45 -1.70
N LYS A 61 -9.88 -3.18 -2.14
CA LYS A 61 -10.79 -2.73 -3.20
C LYS A 61 -10.42 -3.35 -4.55
N VAL A 62 -9.13 -3.37 -4.88
CA VAL A 62 -8.64 -3.98 -6.13
C VAL A 62 -8.95 -5.48 -6.12
N TYR A 63 -8.62 -6.20 -5.04
CA TYR A 63 -8.94 -7.63 -4.90
C TYR A 63 -10.43 -7.92 -5.05
N ALA A 64 -11.31 -7.13 -4.44
CA ALA A 64 -12.76 -7.31 -4.56
C ALA A 64 -13.24 -7.22 -6.02
N GLN A 65 -12.56 -6.45 -6.87
CA GLN A 65 -12.88 -6.31 -8.28
C GLN A 65 -12.27 -7.41 -9.16
N ILE A 66 -11.02 -7.82 -8.91
CA ILE A 66 -10.33 -8.81 -9.75
C ILE A 66 -10.66 -10.26 -9.39
N LEU A 67 -11.00 -10.53 -8.12
CA LEU A 67 -11.23 -11.89 -7.62
C LEU A 67 -12.36 -12.62 -8.39
N PRO A 68 -13.51 -11.99 -8.72
CA PRO A 68 -14.55 -12.65 -9.51
C PRO A 68 -14.04 -13.10 -10.90
N THR A 69 -13.31 -12.23 -11.60
CA THR A 69 -12.75 -12.54 -12.92
C THR A 69 -11.73 -13.68 -12.85
N TRP A 70 -10.85 -13.66 -11.85
CA TRP A 70 -9.86 -14.73 -11.66
C TRP A 70 -10.52 -16.05 -11.28
N LYS A 71 -11.51 -16.02 -10.38
CA LYS A 71 -12.28 -17.20 -9.98
C LYS A 71 -12.94 -17.86 -11.19
N GLU A 72 -13.55 -17.08 -12.08
CA GLU A 72 -14.13 -17.58 -13.32
C GLU A 72 -13.07 -18.25 -14.23
N LEU A 73 -11.90 -17.65 -14.39
CA LEU A 73 -10.82 -18.20 -15.22
C LEU A 73 -10.24 -19.51 -14.64
N PHE A 74 -10.06 -19.59 -13.32
CA PHE A 74 -9.62 -20.80 -12.63
C PHE A 74 -10.65 -21.92 -12.69
N GLU A 75 -11.93 -21.61 -12.44
CA GLU A 75 -13.03 -22.58 -12.54
C GLU A 75 -13.18 -23.13 -13.97
N LYS A 76 -12.96 -22.28 -14.98
CA LYS A 76 -12.99 -22.68 -16.39
C LYS A 76 -11.68 -23.34 -16.88
N LYS A 77 -10.68 -23.55 -16.01
CA LYS A 77 -9.35 -24.08 -16.34
C LYS A 77 -8.71 -23.41 -17.56
N LYS A 78 -8.88 -22.09 -17.68
CA LYS A 78 -8.31 -21.28 -18.77
C LYS A 78 -6.95 -20.69 -18.43
N LEU A 79 -6.40 -21.08 -17.28
CA LEU A 79 -5.08 -20.76 -16.73
C LEU A 79 -4.46 -22.05 -16.17
#